data_AF-A0AB36IAF6-F1
#
_entry.id   AF-A0AB36IAF6-F1
#
_cell.length_a   1.000
_cell.length_b   1.000
_cell.length_c   1.000
_cell.angle_alpha   90.00
_cell.angle_beta   90.00
_cell.angle_gamma   90.00
#
_symmetry.space_group_name_H-M   'P 1'
#
loop_
_entity.id
_entity.type
_entity.pdbx_description
1 polymer ?
#
loop_
_entity_poly.entity_id
_entity_poly.type
_entity_poly.pdbx_seq_one_letter_code
_entity_poly.pdbx_strand_id
1 'polypeptide(L)'
;MKSIYQEISRIERSHDYLWSVREDLHARFDNQLKAHFVDSVLDSIAEGYEGRINRFRKIFIEMKAVEELRTIAATRPSHLLAA
;
A
#
# COMPACT_ATOMS: atom_id res chain seq x y z
N MET A 1 25.37 1.31 13.20
CA MET A 1 25.16 2.39 12.22
C MET A 1 23.77 2.21 11.64
N LYS A 2 22.79 3.02 12.04
CA LYS A 2 21.45 2.99 11.42
C LYS A 2 21.61 3.55 10.01
N SER A 3 21.28 2.74 9.03
CA SER A 3 21.56 3.01 7.63
C SER A 3 20.82 4.26 7.19
N ILE A 4 21.52 5.21 6.56
CA ILE A 4 20.99 6.50 6.07
C ILE A 4 19.76 6.27 5.18
N TYR A 5 19.67 5.10 4.54
CA TYR A 5 18.52 4.62 3.78
C TYR A 5 17.23 4.45 4.62
N GLN A 6 17.33 4.06 5.90
CA GLN A 6 16.19 4.03 6.83
C GLN A 6 15.75 5.43 7.23
N GLU A 7 16.68 6.38 7.33
CA GLU A 7 16.39 7.79 7.63
C GLU A 7 15.68 8.44 6.44
N ILE A 8 16.15 8.21 5.21
CA ILE A 8 15.56 8.71 3.97
C ILE A 8 14.14 8.15 3.78
N SER A 9 13.95 6.84 3.93
CA SER A 9 12.62 6.21 3.84
C SER A 9 11.67 6.64 4.97
N ARG A 10 12.19 7.10 6.12
CA ARG A 10 11.38 7.68 7.20
C ARG A 10 11.00 9.14 6.93
N ILE A 11 11.87 9.92 6.30
CA ILE A 11 11.62 11.33 5.93
C ILE A 11 10.65 11.42 4.74
N GLU A 12 10.80 10.56 3.73
CA GLU A 12 9.83 10.45 2.61
C GLU A 12 8.44 10.00 3.09
N ARG A 13 8.37 9.07 4.06
CA ARG A 13 7.10 8.71 4.71
C ARG A 13 6.38 9.87 5.41
N SER A 14 7.10 10.91 5.86
CA SER A 14 6.46 12.06 6.52
C SER A 14 5.67 12.97 5.57
N HIS A 15 5.88 12.85 4.25
CA HIS A 15 5.07 13.49 3.20
C HIS A 15 4.18 12.50 2.43
N ASP A 16 4.10 11.24 2.89
CA ASP A 16 3.19 10.26 2.28
C ASP A 16 1.74 10.63 2.63
N TYR A 17 1.08 11.36 1.73
CA TYR A 17 -0.33 11.74 1.88
C TYR A 17 -1.26 10.52 1.95
N LEU A 18 -0.76 9.34 1.56
CA LEU A 18 -1.42 8.04 1.66
C LEU A 18 -1.02 7.26 2.92
N TRP A 19 -0.18 7.78 3.81
CA TRP A 19 0.28 7.07 5.01
C TRP A 19 -0.88 6.44 5.81
N SER A 20 -1.96 7.18 6.04
CA SER A 20 -3.12 6.65 6.76
C SER A 20 -3.83 5.50 6.02
N VAL A 21 -3.82 5.51 4.69
CA VAL A 21 -4.37 4.42 3.87
C VAL A 21 -3.43 3.23 3.92
N ARG A 22 -2.12 3.47 3.85
CA ARG A 22 -1.09 2.43 3.97
C ARG A 22 -1.21 1.67 5.29
N GLU A 23 -1.27 2.37 6.41
CA GLU A 23 -1.45 1.76 7.75
C GLU A 23 -2.75 0.95 7.85
N ASP A 24 -3.86 1.49 7.34
CA ASP A 24 -5.15 0.79 7.33
C ASP A 24 -5.11 -0.48 6.47
N LEU A 25 -4.49 -0.43 5.28
CA LEU A 25 -4.32 -1.61 4.44
C LEU A 25 -3.42 -2.65 5.09
N HIS A 26 -2.30 -2.25 5.71
CA HIS A 26 -1.48 -3.18 6.49
C HIS A 26 -2.29 -3.84 7.59
N ALA A 27 -3.02 -3.08 8.41
CA ALA A 27 -3.84 -3.64 9.47
C ALA A 27 -4.93 -4.61 8.95
N ARG A 28 -5.51 -4.34 7.77
CA ARG A 28 -6.54 -5.20 7.15
C ARG A 28 -5.97 -6.49 6.56
N PHE A 29 -4.76 -6.46 6.01
CA PHE A 29 -4.18 -7.56 5.26
C PHE A 29 -2.94 -8.21 5.90
N ASP A 30 -2.52 -7.78 7.10
CA ASP A 30 -1.29 -8.23 7.80
C ASP A 30 -1.12 -9.76 7.83
N ASN A 31 -2.21 -10.47 8.12
CA ASN A 31 -2.22 -11.93 8.23
C ASN A 31 -2.42 -12.67 6.90
N GLN A 32 -2.56 -11.94 5.79
CA GLN A 32 -2.90 -12.50 4.47
C GLN A 32 -1.85 -12.19 3.41
N LEU A 33 -1.28 -10.98 3.44
CA LEU A 33 -0.36 -10.46 2.43
C LEU A 33 0.87 -9.84 3.10
N LYS A 34 2.05 -10.03 2.51
CA LYS A 34 3.28 -9.41 3.03
C LYS A 34 3.20 -7.89 2.87
N ALA A 35 3.68 -7.14 3.86
CA ALA A 35 3.64 -5.66 3.88
C ALA A 35 4.17 -5.03 2.57
N HIS A 36 5.36 -5.45 2.10
CA HIS A 36 5.92 -4.90 0.85
C HIS A 36 5.01 -5.08 -0.38
N PHE A 37 4.17 -6.11 -0.39
CA PHE A 37 3.22 -6.36 -1.46
C PHE A 37 2.03 -5.39 -1.38
N VAL A 38 1.50 -5.16 -0.18
CA VAL A 38 0.48 -4.14 0.09
C VAL A 38 0.98 -2.76 -0.33
N ASP A 39 2.23 -2.43 0.02
CA ASP A 39 2.86 -1.18 -0.36
C ASP A 39 2.97 -1.02 -1.88
N SER A 40 3.45 -2.07 -2.58
CA SER A 40 3.61 -2.04 -4.03
C SER A 40 2.27 -1.85 -4.77
N VAL A 41 1.19 -2.46 -4.29
CA VAL A 41 -0.15 -2.29 -4.87
C VAL A 41 -0.66 -0.88 -4.64
N LEU A 42 -0.50 -0.34 -3.42
CA LEU A 42 -0.91 1.02 -3.12
C LEU A 42 -0.16 2.05 -3.99
N ASP A 43 1.15 1.89 -4.14
CA ASP A 43 2.00 2.79 -4.93
C ASP A 43 1.62 2.74 -6.42
N SER A 44 1.45 1.54 -6.99
CA SER A 44 1.04 1.37 -8.38
C SER A 44 -0.33 2.00 -8.68
N ILE A 45 -1.28 1.88 -7.74
CA ILE A 45 -2.59 2.53 -7.88
C ILE A 45 -2.42 4.05 -7.78
N ALA A 46 -1.64 4.55 -6.81
CA ALA A 46 -1.43 5.98 -6.61
C ALA A 46 -0.82 6.68 -7.83
N GLU A 47 0.12 6.03 -8.52
CA GLU A 47 0.72 6.46 -9.80
C GLU A 47 -0.36 6.69 -10.87
N GLY A 48 -1.35 5.79 -10.98
CA GLY A 48 -2.47 5.92 -11.92
C GLY A 48 -3.39 7.13 -11.67
N TYR A 49 -3.27 7.78 -10.50
CA TYR A 49 -3.99 9.00 -10.15
C TYR A 49 -3.09 10.25 -10.11
N GLU A 50 -1.80 10.16 -10.48
CA GLU A 50 -0.95 11.33 -10.61
C GLU A 50 -1.49 12.31 -11.66
N GLY A 51 -1.38 13.61 -11.37
CA GLY A 51 -1.88 14.68 -12.25
C GLY A 51 -3.39 14.94 -12.19
N ARG A 52 -4.19 14.11 -11.49
CA ARG A 52 -5.64 14.35 -11.31
C ARG A 52 -5.90 15.11 -10.01
N ILE A 53 -6.18 16.41 -10.12
CA ILE A 53 -6.64 17.23 -8.98
C ILE A 53 -8.10 16.87 -8.68
N ASN A 54 -8.32 15.96 -7.74
CA ASN A 54 -9.65 15.63 -7.23
C ASN A 54 -9.59 15.55 -5.70
N ARG A 55 -10.50 16.26 -5.01
CA ARG A 55 -10.64 16.25 -3.54
C ARG A 55 -10.87 14.84 -2.97
N PHE A 56 -11.37 13.92 -3.78
CA PHE A 56 -11.64 12.53 -3.42
C PHE A 56 -10.57 11.54 -3.88
N ARG A 57 -9.44 12.02 -4.42
CA ARG A 57 -8.35 11.16 -4.94
C ARG A 57 -7.94 10.09 -3.94
N LYS A 58 -7.75 10.48 -2.67
CA LYS A 58 -7.36 9.56 -1.59
C LYS A 58 -8.38 8.43 -1.39
N ILE A 59 -9.68 8.75 -1.42
CA ILE A 59 -10.76 7.76 -1.27
C ILE A 59 -10.77 6.79 -2.43
N PHE A 60 -10.63 7.28 -3.67
CA PHE A 60 -10.59 6.40 -4.85
C PHE A 60 -9.38 5.46 -4.85
N ILE A 61 -8.21 5.97 -4.45
CA ILE A 61 -7.00 5.15 -4.29
C ILE A 61 -7.22 4.06 -3.25
N GLU A 62 -7.74 4.41 -2.07
CA GLU A 62 -8.06 3.43 -1.01
C GLU A 62 -9.05 2.37 -1.51
N MET A 63 -10.14 2.78 -2.14
CA MET A 63 -11.17 1.86 -2.63
C MET A 63 -10.60 0.87 -3.65
N LYS A 64 -9.78 1.37 -4.59
CA LYS A 64 -9.11 0.54 -5.60
C LYS A 64 -8.10 -0.42 -4.97
N ALA A 65 -7.32 0.06 -4.00
CA ALA A 65 -6.32 -0.77 -3.33
C ALA A 65 -6.98 -1.90 -2.54
N VAL A 66 -8.07 -1.62 -1.82
CA VAL A 66 -8.84 -2.65 -1.12
C VAL A 66 -9.41 -3.67 -2.10
N GLU A 67 -9.99 -3.23 -3.22
CA GLU A 67 -10.57 -4.12 -4.25
C GLU A 67 -9.51 -5.08 -4.82
N GLU A 68 -8.36 -4.55 -5.22
CA GLU A 68 -7.28 -5.38 -5.79
C GLU A 68 -6.69 -6.34 -4.75
N LEU A 69 -6.36 -5.85 -3.55
CA LEU A 69 -5.80 -6.68 -2.49
C LEU A 69 -6.76 -7.79 -2.08
N ARG A 70 -8.08 -7.52 -2.02
CA ARG A 70 -9.10 -8.56 -1.78
C ARG A 70 -9.15 -9.58 -2.91
N THR A 71 -9.13 -9.11 -4.16
CA THR A 71 -9.15 -10.00 -5.32
C THR A 71 -7.95 -10.92 -5.30
N ILE A 72 -6.76 -10.39 -5.01
CA ILE A 72 -5.50 -11.14 -4.94
C ILE A 72 -5.51 -12.12 -3.76
N ALA A 73 -5.95 -11.68 -2.57
CA ALA A 73 -6.10 -12.55 -1.41
C ALA A 73 -7.10 -13.69 -1.67
N ALA A 74 -8.14 -13.44 -2.46
CA ALA A 74 -9.13 -14.46 -2.84
C ALA A 74 -8.65 -15.41 -3.95
N THR A 75 -7.83 -14.94 -4.90
CA THR A 75 -7.32 -15.76 -6.01
C THR A 75 -6.04 -16.52 -5.70
N ARG A 76 -5.25 -16.11 -4.70
CA ARG A 76 -4.06 -16.85 -4.26
C ARG A 76 -4.36 -17.65 -2.99
N PRO A 77 -4.67 -18.96 -3.10
CA PRO A 77 -4.73 -19.81 -1.93
C PRO A 77 -3.35 -19.83 -1.24
N SER A 78 -3.40 -19.76 0.08
CA SER A 78 -2.38 -19.46 1.09
C SER A 78 -1.09 -20.30 1.08
N HIS A 79 -0.83 -21.11 0.04
CA HIS A 79 0.25 -22.08 0.00
C HIS A 79 1.57 -21.55 -0.60
N LEU A 80 1.57 -20.45 -1.37
CA LEU A 80 2.76 -20.03 -2.14
C LEU A 80 3.56 -18.84 -1.55
N LEU A 81 3.21 -18.34 -0.37
CA LEU A 81 3.89 -17.17 0.23
C LEU A 81 4.56 -17.43 1.59
N ALA A 82 4.46 -18.64 2.13
CA ALA A 82 5.26 -19.10 3.25
C ALA A 82 6.57 -19.73 2.74
N ALA A 83 7.54 -18.88 2.45
CA ALA A 83 8.96 -19.21 2.41
C ALA A 83 9.73 -17.99 2.93
#